data_AF-A0A7C8DLC8-F1
#
_entry.id   AF-A0A7C8DLC8-F1
#
_cell.length_a   1.000
_cell.length_b   1.000
_cell.length_c   1.000
_cell.angle_alpha   90.00
_cell.angle_beta   90.00
_cell.angle_gamma   90.00
#
_symmetry.space_group_name_H-M   'P 1'
#
loop_
_entity.id
_entity.type
_entity.pdbx_description
1 polymer ?
#
loop_
_entity_poly.entity_id
_entity_poly.type
_entity_poly.pdbx_seq_one_letter_code
_entity_poly.pdbx_strand_id
1 'polypeptide(L)'
;MPPDTLTKREQEIVLELLDGGRVNTIAAQFALSPRTVRNHIKSVFSKVNVHSQSELIELGRTDPERLNLTSALNSRSQLAFDDLNRRAEHALMRLKIRISEAYAAEPPALNQLRTAVRAALPLDAERSQDWQDFLELKTRLDERGEPASSIQQAVDEWRESFVEQIIRLQQAGAIRGDLNPNDVLSSIGAVSLGVGTRLLGNQSNEATERELRMLDTFVDALSDSAGE
;
A
#
# COMPACT_ATOMS: atom_id res chain seq x y z
N MET A 1 24.05 23.10 27.62
CA MET A 1 24.11 21.98 26.65
C MET A 1 25.58 21.77 26.31
N PRO A 2 26.10 20.53 26.29
CA PRO A 2 27.46 20.31 25.81
C PRO A 2 27.59 20.86 24.37
N PRO A 3 28.72 21.48 24.02
CA PRO A 3 28.90 22.17 22.73
C PRO A 3 28.79 21.25 21.50
N ASP A 4 28.88 19.93 21.71
CA ASP A 4 29.00 18.92 20.65
C ASP A 4 27.67 18.27 20.26
N THR A 5 26.56 18.63 20.89
CA THR A 5 25.23 18.09 20.56
C THR A 5 24.46 19.05 19.66
N LEU A 6 23.85 18.52 18.60
CA LEU A 6 22.96 19.30 17.75
C LEU A 6 21.73 19.75 18.53
N THR A 7 21.38 21.03 18.38
CA THR A 7 20.12 21.57 18.90
C THR A 7 18.94 20.98 18.13
N LYS A 8 17.73 21.06 18.69
CA LYS A 8 16.50 20.61 17.99
C LYS A 8 16.35 21.24 16.61
N ARG A 9 16.59 22.56 16.48
CA ARG A 9 16.49 23.25 15.19
C ARG A 9 17.55 22.78 14.19
N GLU A 10 18.76 22.49 14.65
CA GLU A 10 19.80 21.93 13.80
C GLU A 10 19.43 20.51 13.34
N GLN A 11 18.93 19.66 14.24
CA GLN A 11 18.42 18.33 13.90
C GLN A 11 17.31 18.40 12.85
N GLU A 12 16.32 19.29 13.02
CA GLU A 12 15.25 19.54 12.05
C GLU A 12 15.80 19.93 10.67
N ILE A 13 16.77 20.85 10.63
CA ILE A 13 17.41 21.26 9.36
C ILE A 13 18.17 20.10 8.72
N VAL A 14 18.87 19.27 9.50
CA VAL A 14 19.54 18.07 8.96
C VAL A 14 18.53 17.09 8.38
N LEU A 15 17.41 16.84 9.06
CA LEU A 15 16.36 15.94 8.56
C LEU A 15 15.81 16.41 7.20
N GLU A 16 15.54 17.71 7.02
CA GLU A 16 15.09 18.22 5.72
C GLU A 16 16.16 18.09 4.63
N LEU A 17 17.45 18.20 4.97
CA LEU A 17 18.54 17.96 4.01
C LEU A 17 18.60 16.49 3.60
N LEU A 18 18.35 15.54 4.52
CA LEU A 18 18.29 14.11 4.21
C LEU A 18 17.14 13.79 3.25
N ASP A 19 16.03 14.52 3.37
CA ASP A 19 14.86 14.43 2.48
C ASP A 19 15.05 15.19 1.14
N GLY A 20 16.26 15.69 0.86
CA GLY A 20 16.59 16.38 -0.39
C GLY A 20 16.20 17.86 -0.42
N GLY A 21 15.81 18.42 0.72
CA GLY A 21 15.49 19.83 0.88
C GLY A 21 16.66 20.74 0.49
N ARG A 22 16.32 21.91 -0.09
CA ARG A 22 17.28 22.96 -0.43
C ARG A 22 17.17 24.10 0.56
N VAL A 23 18.22 24.90 0.71
CA VAL A 23 18.26 26.04 1.64
C VAL A 23 17.01 26.93 1.55
N ASN A 24 16.52 27.22 0.34
CA ASN A 24 15.35 28.07 0.15
C ASN A 24 14.02 27.38 0.56
N THR A 25 13.90 26.06 0.33
CA THR A 25 12.70 25.31 0.73
C THR A 25 12.65 25.16 2.24
N ILE A 26 13.79 24.84 2.86
CA ILE A 26 13.96 24.75 4.31
C ILE A 26 13.69 26.10 4.99
N ALA A 27 14.18 27.19 4.40
CA ALA A 27 13.94 28.54 4.89
C ALA A 27 12.43 28.87 4.90
N ALA A 28 11.72 28.56 3.81
CA ALA A 28 10.28 28.77 3.74
C ALA A 28 9.53 27.90 4.77
N GLN A 29 9.89 26.62 4.88
CA GLN A 29 9.25 25.65 5.79
C GLN A 29 9.35 26.05 7.27
N PHE A 30 10.50 26.58 7.69
CA PHE A 30 10.72 26.99 9.08
C PHE A 30 10.50 28.48 9.33
N ALA A 31 9.97 29.23 8.35
CA ALA A 31 9.83 30.68 8.40
C ALA A 31 11.13 31.42 8.78
N LEU A 32 12.25 30.97 8.20
CA LEU A 32 13.60 31.51 8.40
C LEU A 32 14.10 32.24 7.14
N SER A 33 15.14 33.07 7.30
CA SER A 33 15.88 33.56 6.13
C SER A 33 16.82 32.46 5.57
N PRO A 34 17.06 32.40 4.25
CA PRO A 34 18.07 31.51 3.67
C PRO A 34 19.46 31.67 4.31
N ARG A 35 19.79 32.90 4.76
CA ARG A 35 21.02 33.19 5.49
C ARG A 35 21.06 32.47 6.84
N THR A 36 19.97 32.51 7.59
CA THR A 36 19.83 31.82 8.88
C THR A 36 19.99 30.32 8.73
N VAL A 37 19.37 29.72 7.70
CA VAL A 37 19.53 28.29 7.40
C VAL A 37 20.98 27.94 7.10
N ARG A 38 21.68 28.70 6.25
CA ARG A 38 23.12 28.47 6.00
C ARG A 38 23.96 28.57 7.26
N ASN A 39 23.62 29.48 8.18
CA ASN A 39 24.33 29.61 9.45
C ASN A 39 24.12 28.38 10.34
N HIS A 40 22.89 27.84 10.41
CA HIS A 40 22.64 26.57 11.10
C HIS A 40 23.44 25.44 10.48
N ILE A 41 23.44 25.29 9.15
CA ILE A 41 24.22 24.24 8.46
C ILE A 41 25.72 24.36 8.76
N LYS A 42 26.28 25.58 8.74
CA LYS A 42 27.68 25.82 9.12
C LYS A 42 27.97 25.45 10.58
N SER A 43 27.04 25.76 11.49
CA SER A 43 27.13 25.36 12.90
C SER A 43 27.14 23.83 13.02
N VAL A 44 26.25 23.13 12.32
CA VAL A 44 26.22 21.66 12.28
C VAL A 44 27.55 21.09 11.81
N PHE A 45 28.10 21.59 10.70
CA PHE A 45 29.39 21.14 10.16
C PHE A 45 30.50 21.21 11.20
N SER A 46 30.57 22.33 11.93
CA SER A 46 31.55 22.50 13.00
C SER A 46 31.34 21.54 14.18
N LYS A 47 30.10 21.25 14.55
CA LYS A 47 29.77 20.39 15.70
C LYS A 47 30.03 18.91 15.44
N VAL A 48 29.82 18.47 14.21
CA VAL A 48 29.93 17.03 13.85
C VAL A 48 31.21 16.72 13.07
N ASN A 49 32.04 17.73 12.85
CA ASN A 49 33.32 17.68 12.15
C ASN A 49 33.21 17.11 10.73
N VAL A 50 32.37 17.74 9.91
CA VAL A 50 32.23 17.48 8.47
C VAL A 50 32.44 18.77 7.68
N HIS A 51 32.85 18.66 6.43
CA HIS A 51 33.28 19.79 5.61
C HIS A 51 32.32 20.11 4.45
N SER A 52 31.33 19.25 4.21
CA SER A 52 30.38 19.43 3.11
C SER A 52 28.97 18.93 3.47
N GLN A 53 27.98 19.40 2.72
CA GLN A 53 26.59 18.92 2.85
C GLN A 53 26.49 17.43 2.49
N SER A 54 27.26 16.98 1.50
CA SER A 54 27.32 15.57 1.11
C SER A 54 27.82 14.69 2.25
N GLU A 55 28.91 15.08 2.92
CA GLU A 55 29.41 14.38 4.11
C GLU A 55 28.39 14.37 5.26
N LEU A 56 27.69 15.49 5.50
CA LEU A 56 26.63 15.53 6.51
C LEU A 56 25.47 14.57 6.18
N ILE A 57 25.06 14.51 4.92
CA ILE A 57 23.99 13.61 4.45
C ILE A 57 24.42 12.15 4.58
N GLU A 58 25.66 11.83 4.18
CA GLU A 58 26.23 10.50 4.31
C GLU A 58 26.31 10.08 5.79
N LEU A 59 26.78 10.98 6.66
CA LEU A 59 26.83 10.74 8.10
C LEU A 59 25.42 10.49 8.67
N GLY A 60 24.43 11.29 8.30
CA GLY A 60 23.05 11.10 8.78
C GLY A 60 22.38 9.82 8.30
N ARG A 61 22.83 9.23 7.18
CA ARG A 61 22.34 7.94 6.66
C ARG A 61 23.03 6.74 7.31
N THR A 62 24.31 6.87 7.62
CA THR A 62 25.16 5.77 8.11
C THR A 62 25.24 5.72 9.63
N ASP A 63 25.17 6.87 10.31
CA ASP A 63 25.26 7.01 11.77
C ASP A 63 24.33 8.14 12.26
N PRO A 64 23.00 7.94 12.23
CA PRO A 64 22.03 8.92 12.71
C PRO A 64 22.12 9.15 14.23
N GLU A 65 22.69 8.21 15.00
CA GLU A 65 22.87 8.34 16.45
C GLU A 65 23.86 9.44 16.78
N ARG A 66 24.97 9.54 16.04
CA ARG A 66 25.94 10.64 16.20
C ARG A 66 25.32 12.02 15.96
N LEU A 67 24.25 12.10 15.16
CA LEU A 67 23.50 13.34 14.92
C LEU A 67 22.30 13.51 15.87
N ASN A 68 22.04 12.55 16.77
CA ASN A 68 20.86 12.48 17.63
C ASN A 68 19.53 12.47 16.84
N LEU A 69 19.54 11.85 15.66
CA LEU A 69 18.38 11.82 14.75
C LEU A 69 17.53 10.56 14.88
N THR A 70 18.03 9.50 15.53
CA THR A 70 17.37 8.17 15.58
C THR A 70 15.91 8.24 16.01
N SER A 71 15.61 8.94 17.11
CA SER A 71 14.23 9.10 17.59
C SER A 71 13.32 9.84 16.61
N ALA A 72 13.84 10.89 15.98
CA ALA A 72 13.09 11.69 15.01
C ALA A 72 12.85 10.92 13.69
N LEU A 73 13.85 10.20 13.19
CA LEU A 73 13.72 9.34 12.01
C LEU A 73 12.74 8.19 12.26
N ASN A 74 12.81 7.54 13.42
CA ASN A 74 11.86 6.50 13.81
C ASN A 74 10.43 7.06 13.88
N SER A 75 10.25 8.24 14.49
CA SER A 75 8.95 8.91 14.56
C SER A 75 8.41 9.26 13.17
N ARG A 76 9.24 9.78 12.26
CA ARG A 76 8.86 10.06 10.87
C ARG A 76 8.46 8.79 10.11
N SER A 77 9.26 7.73 10.24
CA SER A 77 8.98 6.43 9.63
C SER A 77 7.66 5.83 10.15
N GLN A 78 7.41 5.94 11.46
CA GLN A 78 6.16 5.48 12.06
C GLN A 78 4.96 6.29 11.56
N LEU A 79 5.05 7.62 11.49
CA LEU A 79 3.97 8.45 10.93
C LEU A 79 3.67 8.09 9.47
N ALA A 80 4.69 7.85 8.66
CA ALA A 80 4.52 7.42 7.27
C ALA A 80 3.86 6.02 7.19
N PHE A 81 4.21 5.13 8.10
CA PHE A 81 3.59 3.80 8.22
C PHE A 81 2.12 3.91 8.67
N ASP A 82 1.81 4.73 9.67
CA ASP A 82 0.45 4.93 10.17
C ASP A 82 -0.46 5.55 9.10
N ASP A 83 0.06 6.50 8.30
CA ASP A 83 -0.67 7.08 7.19
C ASP A 83 -0.94 6.05 6.08
N LEU A 84 0.08 5.27 5.71
CA LEU A 84 -0.07 4.16 4.77
C LEU A 84 -1.11 3.15 5.25
N ASN A 85 -1.09 2.78 6.54
CA ASN A 85 -2.06 1.88 7.13
C ASN A 85 -3.48 2.46 7.04
N ARG A 86 -3.68 3.73 7.38
CA ARG A 86 -4.98 4.40 7.26
C ARG A 86 -5.50 4.42 5.82
N ARG A 87 -4.62 4.69 4.84
CA ARG A 87 -4.98 4.67 3.42
C ARG A 87 -5.41 3.26 2.97
N ALA A 88 -4.67 2.24 3.38
CA ALA A 88 -5.02 0.85 3.11
C ALA A 88 -6.35 0.41 3.77
N GLU A 89 -6.62 0.83 5.01
CA GLU A 89 -7.90 0.59 5.68
C GLU A 89 -9.08 1.22 4.91
N HIS A 90 -8.92 2.46 4.45
CA HIS A 90 -9.92 3.13 3.63
C HIS A 90 -10.12 2.43 2.26
N ALA A 91 -9.03 1.94 1.65
CA ALA A 91 -9.10 1.15 0.42
C ALA A 91 -9.90 -0.16 0.63
N LEU A 92 -9.63 -0.88 1.72
CA LEU A 92 -10.40 -2.08 2.10
C LEU A 92 -11.88 -1.76 2.33
N MET A 93 -12.20 -0.62 2.95
CA MET A 93 -13.59 -0.18 3.13
C MET A 93 -14.30 0.09 1.80
N ARG A 94 -13.65 0.81 0.86
CA ARG A 94 -14.22 1.03 -0.49
C ARG A 94 -14.41 -0.29 -1.24
N LEU A 95 -13.42 -1.18 -1.16
CA LEU A 95 -13.48 -2.49 -1.78
C LEU A 95 -14.64 -3.33 -1.23
N LYS A 96 -14.84 -3.35 0.10
CA LYS A 96 -15.98 -3.98 0.77
C LYS A 96 -17.31 -3.51 0.18
N ILE A 97 -17.48 -2.20 0.05
CA ILE A 97 -18.70 -1.60 -0.50
C ILE A 97 -18.93 -2.07 -1.95
N ARG A 98 -17.92 -1.95 -2.82
CA ARG A 98 -18.04 -2.34 -4.23
C ARG A 98 -18.37 -3.82 -4.42
N ILE A 99 -17.77 -4.71 -3.62
CA ILE A 99 -18.08 -6.15 -3.71
C ILE A 99 -19.50 -6.43 -3.20
N SER A 100 -19.91 -5.84 -2.08
CA SER A 100 -21.28 -6.00 -1.57
C SER A 100 -22.33 -5.51 -2.59
N GLU A 101 -22.09 -4.38 -3.25
CA GLU A 101 -22.94 -3.87 -4.32
C GLU A 101 -23.04 -4.84 -5.51
N ALA A 102 -21.95 -5.51 -5.86
CA ALA A 102 -21.93 -6.50 -6.95
C ALA A 102 -22.86 -7.71 -6.69
N TYR A 103 -23.09 -8.06 -5.42
CA TYR A 103 -24.00 -9.14 -5.00
C TYR A 103 -25.42 -8.67 -4.65
N ALA A 104 -25.75 -7.38 -4.82
CA ALA A 104 -27.03 -6.82 -4.38
C ALA A 104 -28.22 -7.22 -5.28
N ALA A 105 -27.97 -7.61 -6.53
CA ALA A 105 -29.04 -7.96 -7.47
C ALA A 105 -29.72 -9.31 -7.17
N GLU A 106 -30.99 -9.45 -7.54
CA GLU A 106 -31.74 -10.71 -7.47
C GLU A 106 -32.30 -11.05 -8.87
N PRO A 107 -32.38 -12.33 -9.26
CA PRO A 107 -31.90 -13.51 -8.53
C PRO A 107 -30.37 -13.66 -8.59
N PRO A 108 -29.75 -14.51 -7.75
CA PRO A 108 -28.31 -14.71 -7.77
C PRO A 108 -27.85 -15.30 -9.10
N ALA A 109 -26.78 -14.74 -9.67
CA ALA A 109 -26.28 -15.12 -11.00
C ALA A 109 -24.76 -14.98 -11.09
N LEU A 110 -24.13 -15.78 -11.96
CA LEU A 110 -22.67 -15.80 -12.13
C LEU A 110 -22.09 -14.41 -12.47
N ASN A 111 -22.86 -13.54 -13.13
CA ASN A 111 -22.44 -12.17 -13.44
C ASN A 111 -22.16 -11.32 -12.19
N GLN A 112 -22.78 -11.62 -11.06
CA GLN A 112 -22.47 -10.96 -9.78
C GLN A 112 -21.05 -11.27 -9.34
N LEU A 113 -20.63 -12.54 -9.44
CA LEU A 113 -19.27 -12.95 -9.16
C LEU A 113 -18.29 -12.24 -10.12
N ARG A 114 -18.59 -12.22 -11.42
CA ARG A 114 -17.76 -11.51 -12.40
C ARG A 114 -17.59 -10.03 -12.05
N THR A 115 -18.67 -9.38 -11.63
CA THR A 115 -18.68 -7.97 -11.23
C THR A 115 -17.86 -7.75 -9.95
N ALA A 116 -18.05 -8.62 -8.94
CA ALA A 116 -17.31 -8.58 -7.68
C ALA A 116 -15.80 -8.74 -7.88
N VAL A 117 -15.38 -9.69 -8.71
CA VAL A 117 -13.96 -9.94 -8.99
C VAL A 117 -13.35 -8.74 -9.73
N ARG A 118 -14.02 -8.19 -10.74
CA ARG A 118 -13.54 -6.99 -11.44
C ARG A 118 -13.51 -5.74 -10.55
N ALA A 119 -14.41 -5.65 -9.58
CA ALA A 119 -14.41 -4.57 -8.59
C ALA A 119 -13.16 -4.59 -7.67
N ALA A 120 -12.53 -5.75 -7.52
CA ALA A 120 -11.28 -5.91 -6.78
C ALA A 120 -10.02 -5.58 -7.58
N LEU A 121 -10.11 -5.43 -8.90
CA LEU A 121 -8.95 -5.18 -9.77
C LEU A 121 -8.61 -3.69 -9.91
N PRO A 122 -7.32 -3.35 -10.15
CA PRO A 122 -6.85 -1.98 -10.34
C PRO A 122 -7.16 -1.48 -11.76
N LEU A 123 -8.44 -1.27 -12.07
CA LEU A 123 -8.91 -0.90 -13.42
C LEU A 123 -9.09 0.61 -13.63
N ASP A 124 -8.85 1.41 -12.58
CA ASP A 124 -8.81 2.86 -12.65
C ASP A 124 -7.74 3.43 -11.70
N ALA A 125 -7.58 4.75 -11.70
CA ALA A 125 -6.55 5.42 -10.92
C ALA A 125 -6.72 5.23 -9.40
N GLU A 126 -7.97 5.26 -8.88
CA GLU A 126 -8.23 5.06 -7.45
C GLU A 126 -7.82 3.64 -7.05
N ARG A 127 -8.32 2.64 -7.78
CA ARG A 127 -8.04 1.24 -7.47
C ARG A 127 -6.59 0.86 -7.71
N SER A 128 -5.91 1.53 -8.65
CA SER A 128 -4.46 1.35 -8.84
C SER A 128 -3.67 1.88 -7.65
N GLN A 129 -4.04 3.05 -7.12
CA GLN A 129 -3.40 3.60 -5.91
C GLN A 129 -3.66 2.70 -4.69
N ASP A 130 -4.90 2.27 -4.50
CA ASP A 130 -5.29 1.34 -3.43
C ASP A 130 -4.41 0.08 -3.40
N TRP A 131 -4.16 -0.48 -4.59
CA TRP A 131 -3.30 -1.64 -4.76
C TRP A 131 -1.82 -1.36 -4.46
N GLN A 132 -1.30 -0.22 -4.91
CA GLN A 132 0.08 0.19 -4.62
C GLN A 132 0.30 0.35 -3.11
N ASP A 133 -0.65 1.01 -2.43
CA ASP A 133 -0.61 1.21 -0.98
C ASP A 133 -0.61 -0.13 -0.24
N PHE A 134 -1.47 -1.06 -0.66
CA PHE A 134 -1.53 -2.39 -0.07
C PHE A 134 -0.22 -3.18 -0.25
N LEU A 135 0.37 -3.16 -1.45
CA LEU A 135 1.64 -3.84 -1.74
C LEU A 135 2.81 -3.21 -0.98
N GLU A 136 2.85 -1.88 -0.88
CA GLU A 136 3.85 -1.17 -0.09
C GLU A 136 3.74 -1.52 1.39
N LEU A 137 2.52 -1.55 1.92
CA LEU A 137 2.26 -1.85 3.32
C LEU A 137 2.65 -3.29 3.67
N LYS A 138 2.32 -4.25 2.79
CA LYS A 138 2.77 -5.63 2.90
C LYS A 138 4.29 -5.72 2.95
N THR A 139 4.98 -5.03 2.03
CA THR A 139 6.45 -5.01 1.97
C THR A 139 7.05 -4.49 3.28
N ARG A 140 6.51 -3.40 3.83
CA ARG A 140 6.99 -2.82 5.10
C ARG A 140 6.75 -3.72 6.30
N LEU A 141 5.62 -4.43 6.34
CA LEU A 141 5.33 -5.39 7.40
C LEU A 141 6.30 -6.57 7.35
N ASP A 142 6.56 -7.11 6.15
CA ASP A 142 7.51 -8.19 5.93
C ASP A 142 8.93 -7.78 6.39
N GLU A 143 9.37 -6.56 6.08
CA GLU A 143 10.67 -6.01 6.50
C GLU A 143 10.79 -5.82 8.02
N ARG A 144 9.70 -5.49 8.71
CA ARG A 144 9.68 -5.32 10.18
C ARG A 144 9.74 -6.63 10.94
N GLY A 145 9.56 -7.77 10.26
CA GLY A 145 9.45 -9.08 10.90
C GLY A 145 8.26 -9.19 11.86
N GLU A 146 7.33 -8.24 11.78
CA GLU A 146 6.05 -8.33 12.47
C GLU A 146 5.23 -9.41 11.77
N PRO A 147 4.54 -10.30 12.49
CA PRO A 147 3.55 -11.14 11.85
C PRO A 147 2.60 -10.20 11.10
N ALA A 148 2.21 -10.56 9.87
CA ALA A 148 1.30 -9.79 9.01
C ALA A 148 -0.13 -9.68 9.60
N SER A 149 -0.27 -9.76 10.92
CA SER A 149 -1.42 -10.26 11.65
C SER A 149 -2.60 -9.33 11.67
N SER A 150 -2.47 -8.02 11.44
CA SER A 150 -3.66 -7.16 11.43
C SER A 150 -4.28 -7.07 10.04
N ILE A 151 -3.46 -6.87 9.00
CA ILE A 151 -3.97 -6.66 7.65
C ILE A 151 -4.26 -7.98 6.96
N GLN A 152 -3.38 -8.97 7.07
CA GLN A 152 -3.64 -10.30 6.50
C GLN A 152 -4.87 -10.91 7.17
N GLN A 153 -5.00 -10.78 8.49
CA GLN A 153 -6.22 -11.18 9.21
C GLN A 153 -7.44 -10.41 8.73
N ALA A 154 -7.38 -9.08 8.59
CA ALA A 154 -8.51 -8.30 8.09
C ALA A 154 -8.91 -8.69 6.65
N VAL A 155 -7.94 -9.07 5.81
CA VAL A 155 -8.17 -9.59 4.45
C VAL A 155 -8.77 -11.00 4.49
N ASP A 156 -8.28 -11.88 5.36
CA ASP A 156 -8.77 -13.25 5.50
C ASP A 156 -10.19 -13.25 6.09
N GLU A 157 -10.45 -12.50 7.16
CA GLU A 157 -11.79 -12.29 7.73
C GLU A 157 -12.76 -11.71 6.69
N TRP A 158 -12.28 -10.76 5.89
CA TRP A 158 -13.08 -10.19 4.80
C TRP A 158 -13.36 -11.21 3.69
N ARG A 159 -12.39 -12.02 3.29
CA ARG A 159 -12.58 -13.11 2.33
C ARG A 159 -13.63 -14.09 2.85
N GLU A 160 -13.51 -14.50 4.11
CA GLU A 160 -14.46 -15.41 4.77
C GLU A 160 -15.89 -14.84 4.82
N SER A 161 -16.05 -13.53 4.94
CA SER A 161 -17.38 -12.88 4.94
C SER A 161 -18.17 -13.06 3.62
N PHE A 162 -17.52 -13.47 2.52
CA PHE A 162 -18.19 -13.75 1.24
C PHE A 162 -18.54 -15.21 1.01
N VAL A 163 -18.23 -16.12 1.93
CA VAL A 163 -18.57 -17.54 1.81
C VAL A 163 -20.07 -17.72 1.57
N GLU A 164 -20.90 -16.94 2.26
CA GLU A 164 -22.35 -16.97 2.08
C GLU A 164 -22.79 -16.58 0.67
N GLN A 165 -22.09 -15.65 -0.01
CA GLN A 165 -22.44 -15.27 -1.38
C GLN A 165 -22.15 -16.40 -2.37
N ILE A 166 -21.07 -17.15 -2.17
CA ILE A 166 -20.78 -18.34 -2.99
C ILE A 166 -21.86 -19.41 -2.76
N ILE A 167 -22.26 -19.65 -1.51
CA ILE A 167 -23.34 -20.60 -1.18
C ILE A 167 -24.66 -20.18 -1.85
N ARG A 168 -25.01 -18.90 -1.83
CA ARG A 168 -26.21 -18.37 -2.52
C ARG A 168 -26.16 -18.61 -4.03
N LEU A 169 -25.01 -18.39 -4.65
CA LEU A 169 -24.80 -18.68 -6.07
C LEU A 169 -24.90 -20.19 -6.38
N GLN A 170 -24.43 -21.05 -5.49
CA GLN A 170 -24.59 -22.50 -5.63
C GLN A 170 -26.06 -22.94 -5.50
N GLN A 171 -26.80 -22.39 -4.53
CA GLN A 171 -28.23 -22.67 -4.36
C GLN A 171 -29.07 -22.23 -5.56
N ALA A 172 -28.66 -21.15 -6.24
CA ALA A 172 -29.28 -20.67 -7.48
C ALA A 172 -28.83 -21.44 -8.73
N GLY A 173 -27.91 -22.40 -8.61
CA GLY A 173 -27.34 -23.15 -9.74
C GLY A 173 -26.38 -22.35 -10.63
N ALA A 174 -25.93 -21.18 -10.18
CA ALA A 174 -24.99 -20.33 -10.92
C ALA A 174 -23.53 -20.79 -10.78
N ILE A 175 -23.19 -21.42 -9.66
CA ILE A 175 -21.89 -22.05 -9.39
C ILE A 175 -22.14 -23.52 -9.05
N ARG A 176 -21.22 -24.39 -9.45
CA ARG A 176 -21.32 -25.83 -9.16
C ARG A 176 -21.35 -26.09 -7.65
N GLY A 177 -22.33 -26.89 -7.22
CA GLY A 177 -22.55 -27.21 -5.80
C GLY A 177 -21.56 -28.19 -5.19
N ASP A 178 -20.75 -28.87 -6.01
CA ASP A 178 -19.70 -29.80 -5.56
C ASP A 178 -18.41 -29.10 -5.12
N LEU A 179 -18.24 -27.82 -5.48
CA LEU A 179 -17.08 -27.02 -5.09
C LEU A 179 -17.17 -26.55 -3.64
N ASN A 180 -16.06 -26.63 -2.91
CA ASN A 180 -15.97 -26.03 -1.57
C ASN A 180 -15.95 -24.48 -1.69
N PRO A 181 -16.87 -23.75 -1.03
CA PRO A 181 -16.93 -22.29 -1.12
C PRO A 181 -15.62 -21.57 -0.73
N ASN A 182 -14.90 -22.08 0.26
CA ASN A 182 -13.63 -21.47 0.70
C ASN A 182 -12.52 -21.65 -0.34
N ASP A 183 -12.49 -22.81 -1.00
CA ASP A 183 -11.52 -23.09 -2.07
C ASP A 183 -11.80 -22.22 -3.30
N VAL A 184 -13.08 -22.00 -3.62
CA VAL A 184 -13.51 -21.06 -4.67
C VAL A 184 -12.99 -19.66 -4.36
N LEU A 185 -13.24 -19.13 -3.16
CA LEU A 185 -12.79 -17.80 -2.77
C LEU A 185 -11.27 -17.68 -2.74
N SER A 186 -10.57 -18.71 -2.25
CA SER A 186 -9.10 -18.74 -2.22
C SER A 186 -8.52 -18.72 -3.63
N SER A 187 -9.11 -19.49 -4.55
CA SER A 187 -8.68 -19.54 -5.95
C SER A 187 -8.94 -18.21 -6.67
N ILE A 188 -10.13 -17.63 -6.48
CA ILE A 188 -10.48 -16.30 -7.02
C ILE A 188 -9.51 -15.23 -6.50
N GLY A 189 -9.22 -15.24 -5.19
CA GLY A 189 -8.29 -14.31 -4.57
C GLY A 189 -6.88 -14.43 -5.17
N ALA A 190 -6.37 -15.65 -5.33
CA ALA A 190 -5.04 -15.88 -5.92
C ALA A 190 -4.97 -15.43 -7.39
N VAL A 191 -5.98 -15.76 -8.20
CA VAL A 191 -6.04 -15.33 -9.61
C VAL A 191 -6.15 -13.81 -9.70
N SER A 192 -7.01 -13.19 -8.89
CA SER A 192 -7.19 -11.73 -8.84
C SER A 192 -5.91 -11.02 -8.42
N LEU A 193 -5.18 -11.57 -7.43
CA LEU A 193 -3.87 -11.06 -7.00
C LEU A 193 -2.90 -11.04 -8.18
N GLY A 194 -2.76 -12.17 -8.88
CA GLY A 194 -1.86 -12.29 -10.03
C GLY A 194 -2.23 -11.34 -11.18
N VAL A 195 -3.51 -11.28 -11.54
CA VAL A 195 -4.03 -10.37 -12.57
C VAL A 195 -3.79 -8.91 -12.19
N GLY A 196 -4.19 -8.50 -10.99
CA GLY A 196 -4.06 -7.11 -10.56
C GLY A 196 -2.60 -6.66 -10.44
N THR A 197 -1.69 -7.50 -9.95
CA THR A 197 -0.25 -7.17 -9.94
C THR A 197 0.28 -6.92 -11.36
N ARG A 198 -0.17 -7.70 -12.35
CA ARG A 198 0.20 -7.46 -13.75
C ARG A 198 -0.38 -6.14 -14.25
N LEU A 199 -1.66 -5.86 -13.97
CA LEU A 199 -2.36 -4.66 -14.40
C LEU A 199 -1.77 -3.35 -13.85
N LEU A 200 -1.08 -3.39 -12.70
CA LEU A 200 -0.34 -2.22 -12.18
C LEU A 200 0.87 -1.83 -13.06
N GLY A 201 1.35 -2.75 -13.90
CA GLY A 201 2.38 -2.45 -14.88
C GLY A 201 1.84 -1.51 -15.97
N ASN A 202 2.72 -0.75 -16.61
CA ASN A 202 2.35 0.14 -17.72
C ASN A 202 2.04 -0.70 -18.99
N GLN A 203 0.89 -1.38 -18.98
CA GLN A 203 0.47 -2.32 -20.02
C GLN A 203 -0.35 -1.64 -21.11
N SER A 204 -0.28 -2.16 -22.34
CA SER A 204 -1.20 -1.80 -23.43
C SER A 204 -2.62 -2.27 -23.14
N ASN A 205 -3.63 -1.58 -23.68
CA ASN A 205 -5.04 -1.97 -23.57
C ASN A 205 -5.30 -3.44 -23.96
N GLU A 206 -4.66 -3.96 -25.02
CA GLU A 206 -4.82 -5.35 -25.45
C GLU A 206 -4.37 -6.38 -24.40
N ALA A 207 -3.35 -6.03 -23.62
CA ALA A 207 -2.83 -6.88 -22.55
C ALA A 207 -3.80 -6.85 -21.35
N THR A 208 -4.31 -5.67 -20.98
CA THR A 208 -5.38 -5.52 -19.99
C THR A 208 -6.61 -6.37 -20.35
N GLU A 209 -7.08 -6.29 -21.59
CA GLU A 209 -8.21 -7.10 -22.02
C GLU A 209 -7.93 -8.60 -21.98
N ARG A 210 -6.69 -9.02 -22.28
CA ARG A 210 -6.29 -10.43 -22.21
C ARG A 210 -6.36 -10.96 -20.77
N GLU A 211 -5.87 -10.18 -19.81
CA GLU A 211 -5.94 -10.53 -18.39
C GLU A 211 -7.40 -10.62 -17.91
N LEU A 212 -8.23 -9.66 -18.32
CA LEU A 212 -9.66 -9.68 -17.99
C LEU A 212 -10.38 -10.89 -18.60
N ARG A 213 -10.08 -11.24 -19.86
CA ARG A 213 -10.62 -12.44 -20.50
C ARG A 213 -10.20 -13.73 -19.80
N MET A 214 -8.94 -13.83 -19.36
CA MET A 214 -8.47 -14.99 -18.60
C MET A 214 -9.24 -15.14 -17.28
N LEU A 215 -9.45 -14.04 -16.57
CA LEU A 215 -10.24 -14.02 -15.35
C LEU A 215 -11.70 -14.41 -15.61
N ASP A 216 -12.27 -13.91 -16.70
CA ASP A 216 -13.64 -14.23 -17.11
C ASP A 216 -13.81 -15.72 -17.40
N THR A 217 -12.87 -16.33 -18.13
CA THR A 217 -12.85 -17.78 -18.40
C THR A 217 -12.72 -18.59 -17.11
N PHE A 218 -11.91 -18.11 -16.16
CA PHE A 218 -11.80 -18.75 -14.85
C PHE A 218 -13.15 -18.73 -14.10
N VAL A 219 -13.85 -17.60 -14.09
CA VAL A 219 -15.19 -17.49 -13.48
C VAL A 219 -16.20 -18.40 -14.18
N ASP A 220 -16.15 -18.49 -15.51
CA ASP A 220 -17.04 -19.37 -16.28
C ASP A 220 -16.84 -20.85 -15.92
N ALA A 221 -15.60 -21.27 -15.64
CA ALA A 221 -15.29 -22.66 -15.23
C ALA A 221 -15.83 -23.03 -13.82
N LEU A 222 -16.26 -22.05 -13.03
CA LEU A 222 -16.94 -22.28 -11.75
C LEU A 222 -18.42 -22.65 -11.94
N SER A 223 -18.99 -22.34 -13.10
CA SER A 223 -20.31 -22.80 -13.52
C SER A 223 -20.21 -24.15 -14.24
N ASP A 224 -21.33 -24.86 -14.33
CA ASP A 224 -21.42 -26.04 -15.18
C ASP A 224 -21.29 -25.61 -16.66
N SER A 225 -20.13 -25.86 -17.26
CA SER A 225 -19.96 -25.76 -18.71
C SER A 225 -19.39 -27.05 -19.29
N ALA A 226 -20.25 -28.06 -19.35
CA ALA A 226 -20.18 -29.10 -20.38
C ALA A 226 -21.62 -29.42 -20.82
N GLY A 227 -21.96 -28.95 -22.02
CA GLY A 227 -22.94 -29.51 -22.96
C GLY A 227 -24.24 -30.14 -22.46
N GLU A 228 -25.34 -29.65 -23.02
CA GLU A 228 -26.31 -30.55 -23.66
C GLU A 228 -25.60 -31.67 -24.47
#